data_AF-A0A928NKA4-F1
#
_entry.id   AF-A0A928NKA4-F1
#
_cell.length_a   1.000
_cell.length_b   1.000
_cell.length_c   1.000
_cell.angle_alpha   90.00
_cell.angle_beta   90.00
_cell.angle_gamma   90.00
#
_symmetry.space_group_name_H-M   'P 1'
#
loop_
_entity.id
_entity.type
_entity.pdbx_description
1 polymer ?
#
loop_
_entity_poly.entity_id
_entity_poly.type
_entity_poly.pdbx_seq_one_letter_code
_entity_poly.pdbx_strand_id
1 'polypeptide(L)'
;MSDDLVEKLKQIMSNPGAMDMVSSLLNSNSQSESKSETGLDDNFETTVKNAVSSLNYAGDNRINLLSALKPYMRQSRADNIDKAIKMLKLTKLSSVFKDL
;
A
#
# COMPACT_ATOMS: atom_id res chain seq x y z
N MET A 1 18.67 3.89 -10.28
CA MET A 1 17.23 3.62 -10.51
C MET A 1 16.32 4.12 -9.38
N SER A 2 16.84 4.85 -8.38
CA SER A 2 16.04 5.57 -7.37
C SER A 2 15.70 7.00 -7.78
N ASP A 3 16.48 7.61 -8.68
CA ASP A 3 16.32 9.00 -9.11
C ASP A 3 15.08 9.21 -10.01
N ASP A 4 14.74 8.24 -10.86
CA ASP A 4 13.57 8.34 -11.76
C ASP A 4 12.24 8.48 -11.01
N LEU A 5 12.14 7.91 -9.80
CA LEU A 5 10.95 8.03 -8.95
C LEU A 5 10.88 9.40 -8.28
N VAL A 6 12.03 9.95 -7.88
CA VAL A 6 12.11 11.28 -7.26
C VAL A 6 11.86 12.36 -8.31
N GLU A 7 12.34 12.17 -9.54
CA GLU A 7 12.05 13.05 -10.67
C GLU A 7 10.57 13.01 -11.06
N LYS A 8 9.96 11.82 -11.13
CA LYS A 8 8.51 11.69 -11.35
C LYS A 8 7.69 12.32 -10.22
N LEU A 9 8.11 12.19 -8.97
CA LEU A 9 7.46 12.84 -7.84
C LEU A 9 7.57 14.37 -7.92
N LYS A 10 8.75 14.88 -8.29
CA LYS A 10 9.00 16.32 -8.48
C LYS A 10 8.20 16.88 -9.66
N GLN A 11 8.04 16.10 -10.72
CA GLN A 11 7.24 16.42 -11.89
C GLN A 11 5.73 16.46 -11.59
N ILE A 12 5.27 15.57 -10.71
CA ILE A 12 3.89 15.59 -10.16
C ILE A 12 3.71 16.84 -9.28
N MET A 13 4.64 17.15 -8.38
CA MET A 13 4.53 18.33 -7.52
C MET A 13 4.60 19.67 -8.29
N SER A 14 5.28 19.71 -9.45
CA SER A 14 5.33 20.89 -10.31
C SER A 14 4.09 21.08 -11.21
N ASN A 15 3.20 20.08 -11.28
CA ASN A 15 1.99 20.16 -12.09
C ASN A 15 0.78 20.50 -11.18
N PRO A 16 0.15 21.67 -11.33
CA PRO A 16 -0.95 22.10 -10.47
C PRO A 16 -2.16 21.14 -10.48
N GLY A 17 -2.38 20.39 -11.58
CA GLY A 17 -3.42 19.37 -11.65
C GLY A 17 -3.07 18.04 -10.95
N ALA A 18 -1.78 17.79 -10.66
CA ALA A 18 -1.40 16.59 -9.91
C ALA A 18 -1.55 16.78 -8.40
N MET A 19 -1.54 18.02 -7.90
CA MET A 19 -1.94 18.34 -6.53
C MET A 19 -3.42 17.97 -6.30
N ASP A 20 -4.28 18.25 -7.29
CA ASP A 20 -5.69 17.84 -7.27
C ASP A 20 -5.82 16.32 -7.26
N MET A 21 -4.98 15.60 -8.02
CA MET A 21 -4.93 14.14 -8.03
C MET A 21 -4.45 13.54 -6.69
N VAL A 22 -3.46 14.16 -6.04
CA VAL A 22 -2.99 13.76 -4.70
C VAL A 22 -4.05 14.07 -3.65
N SER A 23 -4.72 15.21 -3.76
CA SER A 23 -5.81 15.60 -2.86
C SER A 23 -7.02 14.68 -3.01
N SER A 24 -7.35 14.25 -4.23
CA SER A 24 -8.44 13.33 -4.50
C SER A 24 -8.11 11.91 -4.04
N LEU A 25 -6.85 11.46 -4.12
CA LEU A 25 -6.41 10.20 -3.52
C LEU A 25 -6.45 10.23 -1.99
N LEU A 26 -6.03 11.34 -1.38
CA LEU A 26 -6.07 11.52 0.07
C LEU A 26 -7.51 11.63 0.60
N ASN A 27 -8.39 12.28 -0.17
CA ASN A 27 -9.82 12.38 0.11
C ASN A 27 -10.55 11.05 -0.14
N SER A 28 -10.13 10.28 -1.15
CA SER A 28 -10.66 8.95 -1.47
C SER A 28 -10.28 7.89 -0.41
N ASN A 29 -9.18 8.09 0.31
CA ASN A 29 -8.84 7.29 1.51
C ASN A 29 -9.66 7.67 2.76
N SER A 30 -10.43 8.76 2.70
CA SER A 30 -11.23 9.28 3.82
C SER A 30 -12.73 8.96 3.69
N GLN A 31 -13.18 8.52 2.51
CA GLN A 31 -14.58 8.25 2.25
C GLN A 31 -14.74 6.96 1.44
N SER A 32 -15.05 5.89 2.18
CA SER A 32 -15.60 4.66 1.65
C SER A 32 -16.80 4.94 0.73
N GLU A 33 -16.79 4.23 -0.41
CA GLU A 33 -17.85 4.13 -1.42
C GLU A 33 -18.04 5.34 -2.36
N SER A 34 -17.37 5.29 -3.53
CA SER A 34 -18.05 5.18 -4.83
C SER A 34 -17.07 5.33 -6.01
N LYS A 35 -17.03 4.27 -6.82
CA LYS A 35 -16.79 4.20 -8.27
C LYS A 35 -16.23 5.47 -8.93
N SER A 36 -14.92 5.48 -9.17
CA SER A 36 -14.30 6.39 -10.14
C SER A 36 -13.47 5.58 -11.13
N GLU A 37 -13.93 5.60 -12.38
CA GLU A 37 -13.23 5.16 -13.59
C GLU A 37 -11.94 6.00 -13.73
N THR A 38 -10.92 5.63 -12.97
CA THR A 38 -9.55 6.01 -13.28
C THR A 38 -9.07 4.92 -14.23
N GLY A 39 -8.64 5.29 -15.45
CA GLY A 39 -8.12 4.40 -16.48
C GLY A 39 -6.81 3.69 -16.07
N LEU A 40 -6.88 2.95 -14.97
CA LEU A 40 -6.00 1.87 -14.63
C LEU A 40 -6.52 0.70 -15.45
N ASP A 41 -5.67 0.15 -16.30
CA ASP A 41 -5.91 -1.08 -17.06
C ASP A 41 -6.73 -2.07 -16.20
N ASP A 42 -7.88 -2.56 -16.69
CA ASP A 42 -8.78 -3.44 -15.91
C ASP A 42 -8.02 -4.67 -15.35
N ASN A 43 -6.93 -5.05 -16.02
CA ASN A 43 -5.98 -6.08 -15.61
C ASN A 43 -5.17 -5.69 -14.35
N PHE A 44 -4.81 -4.42 -14.21
CA PHE A 44 -4.15 -3.88 -13.02
C PHE A 44 -5.12 -3.81 -11.84
N GLU A 45 -6.35 -3.34 -12.04
CA GLU A 45 -7.35 -3.28 -10.95
C GLU A 45 -7.63 -4.69 -10.39
N THR A 46 -7.83 -5.67 -11.27
CA THR A 46 -8.07 -7.05 -10.86
C THR A 46 -6.85 -7.68 -10.18
N THR A 47 -5.63 -7.42 -10.67
CA THR A 47 -4.40 -7.93 -10.05
C THR A 47 -4.14 -7.29 -8.68
N VAL A 48 -4.35 -5.99 -8.55
CA VAL A 48 -4.25 -5.27 -7.26
C VAL A 48 -5.31 -5.78 -6.29
N LYS A 49 -6.56 -6.00 -6.71
CA LYS A 49 -7.60 -6.58 -5.85
C LYS A 49 -7.25 -7.99 -5.38
N ASN A 50 -6.72 -8.84 -6.26
CA ASN A 50 -6.29 -10.19 -5.92
C ASN A 50 -5.09 -10.17 -4.95
N ALA A 51 -4.15 -9.25 -5.15
CA ALA A 51 -3.01 -9.04 -4.25
C ALA A 51 -3.43 -8.50 -2.89
N VAL A 52 -4.35 -7.53 -2.84
CA VAL A 52 -4.89 -6.99 -1.59
C VAL A 52 -5.71 -8.04 -0.84
N SER A 53 -6.46 -8.87 -1.56
CA SER A 53 -7.19 -10.00 -0.98
C SER A 53 -6.25 -11.07 -0.42
N SER A 54 -5.14 -11.36 -1.10
CA SER A 54 -4.11 -12.29 -0.61
C SER A 54 -3.28 -11.72 0.55
N LEU A 55 -3.18 -10.39 0.68
CA LEU A 55 -2.62 -9.70 1.84
C LEU A 55 -3.55 -9.71 3.06
N ASN A 56 -4.86 -9.58 2.85
CA ASN A 56 -5.87 -9.71 3.90
C ASN A 56 -6.06 -11.16 4.33
N TYR A 57 -5.63 -12.12 3.50
CA TYR A 57 -5.55 -13.51 3.90
C TYR A 57 -4.53 -13.67 5.02
N ALA A 58 -5.05 -14.00 6.21
CA ALA A 58 -4.32 -14.29 7.45
C ALA A 58 -3.37 -15.52 7.37
N GLY A 59 -2.91 -15.88 6.18
CA GLY A 59 -2.09 -17.07 5.91
C GLY A 59 -0.62 -16.92 6.29
N ASP A 60 -0.14 -15.71 6.63
CA ASP A 60 1.23 -15.54 7.12
C ASP A 60 1.30 -15.76 8.63
N ASN A 61 1.77 -16.94 9.02
CA ASN A 61 2.02 -17.28 10.41
C ASN A 61 2.94 -16.24 11.10
N ARG A 62 3.86 -15.60 10.36
CA ARG A 62 4.76 -14.57 10.91
C ARG A 62 3.99 -13.29 11.27
N ILE A 63 3.07 -12.84 10.41
CA ILE A 63 2.24 -11.67 10.70
C ILE A 63 1.29 -11.99 11.85
N ASN A 64 0.71 -13.20 11.86
CA ASN A 64 -0.20 -13.62 12.92
C ASN A 64 0.51 -13.66 14.28
N LEU A 65 1.71 -14.26 14.34
CA LEU A 65 2.55 -14.31 15.53
C LEU A 65 2.98 -12.92 16.00
N LEU A 66 3.40 -12.04 15.08
CA LEU A 66 3.76 -10.66 15.40
C LEU A 66 2.54 -9.88 15.94
N SER A 67 1.35 -10.09 15.36
CA SER A 67 0.11 -9.44 15.82
C SER A 67 -0.34 -9.95 17.20
N ALA A 68 -0.17 -11.25 17.48
CA ALA A 68 -0.47 -11.86 18.77
C ALA A 68 0.52 -11.42 19.86
N LEU A 69 1.76 -11.08 19.47
CA LEU A 69 2.78 -10.57 20.39
C LEU A 69 2.59 -9.08 20.72
N LYS A 70 1.90 -8.32 19.85
CA LYS A 70 1.64 -6.88 20.01
C LYS A 70 1.05 -6.47 21.37
N PRO A 71 0.00 -7.10 21.92
CA PRO A 71 -0.59 -6.69 23.21
C PRO A 71 0.35 -6.90 24.42
N TYR A 72 1.39 -7.71 24.28
CA TYR A 72 2.36 -8.00 25.35
C TYR A 72 3.62 -7.13 25.26
N MET A 73 3.65 -6.16 24.34
CA MET A 73 4.82 -5.34 24.05
C MET A 73 4.62 -3.91 24.55
N ARG A 74 5.69 -3.30 25.06
CA ARG A 74 5.73 -1.84 25.33
C ARG A 74 5.55 -1.06 24.02
N GLN A 75 4.99 0.15 24.10
CA GLN A 75 4.68 1.03 22.95
C GLN A 75 5.80 1.05 21.89
N SER A 76 7.04 1.30 22.32
CA SER A 76 8.22 1.35 21.42
C SER A 76 8.44 0.05 20.63
N ARG A 77 8.19 -1.12 21.24
CA ARG A 77 8.34 -2.42 20.56
C ARG A 77 7.12 -2.75 19.69
N ALA A 78 5.93 -2.29 20.09
CA ALA A 78 4.71 -2.42 19.27
C ALA A 78 4.85 -1.66 17.95
N ASP A 79 5.43 -0.45 17.97
CA ASP A 79 5.70 0.33 16.76
C ASP A 79 6.66 -0.39 15.80
N ASN A 80 7.67 -1.06 16.36
CA ASN A 80 8.62 -1.86 15.57
C ASN A 80 7.97 -3.12 15.00
N ILE A 81 7.06 -3.76 15.74
CA ILE A 81 6.23 -4.85 15.21
C ILE A 81 5.39 -4.36 14.03
N ASP A 82 4.73 -3.21 14.18
CA ASP A 82 3.88 -2.65 13.12
C ASP A 82 4.68 -2.33 11.86
N LYS A 83 5.90 -1.79 12.00
CA LYS A 83 6.84 -1.59 10.89
C LYS A 83 7.23 -2.91 10.23
N ALA A 84 7.53 -3.95 11.01
CA ALA A 84 7.90 -5.26 10.49
C ALA A 84 6.74 -5.90 9.72
N ILE A 85 5.51 -5.82 10.24
CA ILE A 85 4.29 -6.30 9.56
C ILE A 85 4.10 -5.56 8.22
N LYS A 86 4.25 -4.23 8.20
CA LYS A 86 4.15 -3.43 6.98
C LYS A 86 5.22 -3.82 5.95
N MET A 87 6.48 -3.99 6.36
CA MET A 87 7.54 -4.47 5.47
C MET A 87 7.22 -5.84 4.89
N LEU A 88 6.74 -6.79 5.71
CA LEU A 88 6.35 -8.12 5.23
C LEU A 88 5.25 -8.05 4.16
N LYS A 89 4.23 -7.19 4.37
CA LYS A 89 3.16 -6.97 3.39
C LYS A 89 3.69 -6.37 2.09
N LEU A 90 4.59 -5.38 2.18
CA LEU A 90 5.22 -4.77 1.01
C LEU A 90 6.07 -5.77 0.21
N THR A 91 6.81 -6.66 0.87
CA THR A 91 7.58 -7.71 0.18
C THR A 91 6.68 -8.65 -0.62
N LYS A 92 5.48 -8.97 -0.11
CA LYS A 92 4.51 -9.79 -0.85
C LYS A 92 3.90 -9.05 -2.02
N LEU A 93 3.54 -7.77 -1.84
CA LEU A 93 3.09 -6.95 -2.97
C LEU A 93 4.16 -6.83 -4.03
N SER A 94 5.43 -6.69 -3.65
CA SER A 94 6.55 -6.62 -4.58
C SER A 94 6.68 -7.86 -5.46
N SER A 95 6.25 -9.05 -5.03
CA SER A 95 6.24 -10.21 -5.92
C SER A 95 5.14 -10.10 -6.96
N VAL A 96 3.94 -9.65 -6.57
CA VAL A 96 2.83 -9.42 -7.51
C VAL A 96 3.22 -8.37 -8.56
N PHE A 97 3.86 -7.27 -8.15
CA PHE A 97 4.36 -6.25 -9.08
C PHE A 97 5.48 -6.73 -9.99
N LYS A 98 6.19 -7.81 -9.63
CA LYS A 98 7.22 -8.43 -10.49
C LYS A 98 6.61 -9.36 -11.54
N ASP A 99 5.44 -9.91 -11.25
CA ASP A 99 4.71 -10.81 -12.15
C ASP A 99 3.83 -10.05 -13.16
N LEU A 100 3.74 -8.71 -13.05
CA LEU A 100 3.23 -7.79 -14.09
C LEU A 100 4.33 -7.41 -15.08
#